data_AF-A0A955NE19-F1
#
_entry.id   AF-A0A955NE19-F1
#
_cell.length_a   1.000
_cell.length_b   1.000
_cell.length_c   1.000
_cell.angle_alpha   90.00
_cell.angle_beta   90.00
_cell.angle_gamma   90.00
#
_symmetry.space_group_name_H-M   'P 1'
#
loop_
_entity.id
_entity.type
_entity.pdbx_description
1 polymer ?
#
loop_
_entity_poly.entity_id
_entity_poly.type
_entity_poly.pdbx_seq_one_letter_code
_entity_poly.pdbx_strand_id
1 'polypeptide(L)' 'MTPEQACINEGFPTVGALLDTGPIHSGYHIGQISLLRKIQGLSAGFGI' A
#
# COMPACT_ATOMS: atom_id res chain seq x y z
N MET A 1 -2.94 -16.69 -0.06
CA MET A 1 -1.47 -16.64 -0.05
C MET A 1 -0.98 -17.52 -1.18
N THR A 2 -0.24 -16.96 -2.14
CA THR A 2 0.37 -17.76 -3.20
C THR A 2 1.57 -18.54 -2.64
N PRO A 3 1.98 -19.67 -3.26
CA PRO A 3 3.16 -20.43 -2.84
C PRO A 3 4.44 -19.58 -2.75
N GLU A 4 4.60 -18.62 -3.66
CA GLU A 4 5.74 -17.70 -3.70
C GLU A 4 5.76 -16.76 -2.49
N GLN A 5 4.59 -16.26 -2.07
CA GLN A 5 4.46 -15.41 -0.88
C GLN A 5 4.80 -16.18 0.39
N ALA A 6 4.37 -17.45 0.50
CA ALA A 6 4.71 -18.31 1.63
C ALA A 6 6.22 -18.54 1.72
N CYS A 7 6.89 -18.81 0.58
CA CYS A 7 8.33 -19.02 0.51
C CYS A 7 9.12 -17.79 0.98
N ILE A 8 8.68 -16.58 0.61
CA ILE A 8 9.32 -15.33 1.04
C ILE A 8 9.08 -15.08 2.54
N ASN A 9 7.86 -15.33 3.03
CA ASN A 9 7.50 -15.15 4.43
C ASN A 9 8.22 -16.15 5.37
N GLU A 10 8.55 -17.34 4.89
CA GLU A 10 9.29 -18.37 5.65
C GLU A 10 10.82 -18.22 5.54
N GLY A 11 11.35 -17.97 4.34
CA GLY A 11 12.80 -17.85 4.10
C GLY A 11 13.39 -16.49 4.50
N PHE A 12 12.59 -15.43 4.43
CA PHE A 12 12.99 -14.05 4.72
C PHE A 12 11.90 -13.32 5.51
N PRO A 13 11.65 -13.72 6.78
CA PRO A 13 10.48 -13.27 7.54
C PRO A 13 10.34 -11.75 7.67
N THR A 14 11.45 -11.03 7.79
CA THR A 14 11.43 -9.55 7.82
C THR A 14 11.03 -8.94 6.49
N VAL A 15 11.47 -9.52 5.37
CA VAL A 15 11.10 -9.06 4.02
C VAL A 15 9.65 -9.43 3.72
N GLY A 16 9.21 -10.61 4.12
CA GLY A 16 7.82 -11.02 4.04
C GLY A 16 6.88 -10.08 4.78
N ALA A 17 7.19 -9.78 6.05
CA ALA A 17 6.43 -8.81 6.84
C ALA A 17 6.42 -7.41 6.19
N LEU A 18 7.55 -6.95 5.63
CA LEU A 18 7.61 -5.68 4.91
C LEU A 18 6.67 -5.68 3.69
N LEU A 19 6.69 -6.73 2.88
CA LEU A 19 5.83 -6.86 1.70
C LEU A 19 4.35 -6.91 2.08
N ASP A 20 4.00 -7.61 3.17
CA ASP A 20 2.62 -7.67 3.66
C ASP A 20 2.13 -6.30 4.18
N THR A 21 3.02 -5.48 4.75
CA THR A 21 2.68 -4.11 5.18
C THR A 21 2.62 -3.08 4.04
N GLY A 22 3.27 -3.35 2.90
CA GLY A 22 3.35 -2.45 1.75
C GLY A 22 1.98 -1.98 1.23
N PRO A 23 1.01 -2.88 0.97
CA PRO A 23 -0.34 -2.50 0.54
C PRO A 23 -1.10 -1.62 1.55
N ILE A 24 -0.92 -1.86 2.85
CA ILE A 24 -1.55 -1.05 3.91
C ILE A 24 -0.95 0.36 3.89
N HIS A 25 0.38 0.44 3.81
CA HIS A 25 1.10 1.70 3.75
C HIS A 25 0.76 2.52 2.50
N SER A 26 0.70 1.88 1.33
CA SER A 26 0.32 2.56 0.08
C SER A 26 -1.14 3.02 0.12
N GLY A 27 -2.07 2.20 0.63
CA GLY A 27 -3.47 2.58 0.83
C GLY A 27 -3.63 3.77 1.79
N TYR A 28 -2.85 3.79 2.88
CA TYR A 28 -2.82 4.91 3.82
C TYR A 28 -2.43 6.22 3.11
N HIS A 29 -1.34 6.21 2.34
CA HIS A 29 -0.90 7.40 1.60
C HIS A 29 -1.87 7.82 0.49
N ILE A 30 -2.52 6.87 -0.19
CA ILE A 30 -3.61 7.17 -1.14
C ILE A 30 -4.73 7.98 -0.46
N GLY A 31 -5.16 7.55 0.74
CA GLY A 31 -6.17 8.27 1.52
C GLY A 31 -5.73 9.69 1.91
N GLN A 32 -4.49 9.83 2.39
CA GLN A 32 -3.92 11.14 2.73
C GLN A 32 -3.86 12.07 1.50
N ILE A 33 -3.40 11.56 0.37
CA ILE A 33 -3.32 12.34 -0.89
C ILE A 33 -4.72 12.75 -1.34
N SER A 34 -5.69 11.84 -1.28
CA SER A 34 -7.08 12.14 -1.64
C SER A 34 -7.67 13.26 -0.78
N LEU A 35 -7.42 13.23 0.54
CA LEU A 35 -7.84 14.27 1.46
C LEU A 35 -7.19 15.62 1.15
N LEU A 36 -5.87 15.65 0.96
CA LEU A 36 -5.14 16.88 0.62
C LEU A 36 -5.64 17.49 -0.69
N ARG A 37 -5.87 16.67 -1.72
CA ARG A 37 -6.44 17.10 -3.00
C ARG A 37 -7.82 17.72 -2.81
N LYS A 38 -8.69 17.09 -2.01
CA LYS A 38 -10.02 17.63 -1.70
C LYS A 38 -9.94 19.01 -1.03
N ILE A 39 -9.02 19.20 -0.09
CA ILE A 39 -8.81 20.49 0.60
C ILE A 39 -8.33 21.58 -0.37
N GLN A 40 -7.55 21.20 -1.40
CA GLN A 40 -7.08 22.09 -2.44
C GLN A 40 -8.11 22.36 -3.56
N GLY A 41 -9.32 21.78 -3.47
CA GLY A 41 -10.34 21.88 -4.52
C GLY A 41 -10.03 21.03 -5.76
N LEU A 42 -9.10 20.08 -5.66
CA LEU A 42 -8.74 19.14 -6.72
C LEU A 42 -9.60 17.87 -6.63
N SER A 43 -9.77 17.17 -7.77
CA SER A 43 -10.44 15.87 -7.79
C SER A 43 -9.74 14.87 -6.86
N ALA A 44 -10.53 14.18 -6.03
CA ALA A 44 -10.07 13.19 -5.06
C ALA A 44 -9.48 11.92 -5.70
N GLY A 45 -9.71 11.73 -7.01
CA GLY A 45 -9.11 10.64 -7.78
C GLY A 45 -7.71 10.97 -8.28
N PHE A 46 -6.89 9.93 -8.42
CA PHE A 46 -5.81 9.93 -9.40
C PHE A 46 -6.51 9.82 -10.76
N GLY A 47 -6.30 10.79 -11.66
CA GLY A 47 -6.96 10.81 -12.96
C GLY A 47 -6.86 9.46 -13.66
N ILE A 48 -7.94 9.07 -14.35
CA ILE A 48 -7.96 7.93 -15.28
C ILE A 48 -6.83 8.09 -16.28
#